data_AF-X0VDZ7-F1
#
_entry.id   AF-X0VDZ7-F1
#
_cell.length_a   1.000
_cell.length_b   1.000
_cell.length_c   1.000
_cell.angle_alpha   90.00
_cell.angle_beta   90.00
_cell.angle_gamma   90.00
#
_symmetry.space_group_name_H-M   'P 1'
#
loop_
_entity.id
_entity.type
_entity.pdbx_description
1 polymer ?
#
loop_
_entity_poly.entity_id
_entity_poly.type
_entity_poly.pdbx_seq_one_letter_code
_entity_poly.pdbx_strand_id
1 'polypeptide(L)'
;RITLPDESQANVLERTGQKPRVFAVEPDTGEEILRYYPKVNEAEHILSESASDIYTYDQDYRLTQKIAQVQRVARITLPDESQANVLERTGQKPRVFAVEPDTGEEILRYYPKVNEAEHILSESASDIYTYDQDYRLTQKIAQVQRVARITLPDESQANVLERTGQKPRVFAVEPDTGEEILRYYPKVNEAEHILSESASDIYTYDQDYRLTQKIAQVQRVARITLPDESQANVLERTGQKPRVFAVEPDTGEEILRYYPKVNEAEHILSESASDIYTYDQDYRLTQK
;
A
#
# COMPACT_ATOMS: atom_id res chain seq x y z
N ARG A 1 -3.79 -35.96 -7.66
CA ARG A 1 -2.73 -35.82 -8.69
C ARG A 1 -3.22 -34.81 -9.71
N ILE A 2 -2.37 -33.88 -10.13
CA ILE A 2 -2.68 -32.83 -11.11
C ILE A 2 -1.62 -32.84 -12.21
N THR A 3 -1.96 -32.26 -13.37
CA THR A 3 -1.03 -32.02 -14.48
C THR A 3 -0.67 -30.54 -14.50
N LEU A 4 0.62 -30.22 -14.57
CA LEU A 4 1.14 -28.86 -14.58
C LEU A 4 1.23 -28.33 -16.01
N PRO A 5 1.44 -27.00 -16.20
CA PRO A 5 1.52 -26.40 -17.54
C PRO A 5 2.66 -26.92 -18.42
N ASP A 6 3.70 -27.50 -17.81
CA ASP A 6 4.82 -28.17 -18.49
C ASP A 6 4.57 -29.68 -18.71
N GLU A 7 3.32 -30.13 -18.54
CA GLU A 7 2.86 -31.53 -18.62
C GLU A 7 3.39 -32.47 -17.54
N SER A 8 4.20 -31.96 -16.60
CA SER A 8 4.63 -32.74 -15.44
C SER A 8 3.44 -33.07 -14.53
N GLN A 9 3.59 -34.14 -13.74
CA GLN A 9 2.55 -34.56 -12.80
C GLN A 9 2.95 -34.16 -11.39
N ALA A 10 1.97 -33.76 -10.57
CA ALA A 10 2.20 -33.44 -9.16
C ALA A 10 1.19 -34.14 -8.25
N ASN A 11 1.62 -34.54 -7.06
CA ASN A 11 0.75 -35.03 -6.00
C ASN A 11 0.41 -33.89 -5.04
N VAL A 12 -0.85 -33.46 -5.06
CA VAL A 12 -1.36 -32.46 -4.11
C VAL A 12 -1.48 -33.10 -2.74
N LEU A 13 -0.89 -32.46 -1.74
CA LEU A 13 -0.85 -32.86 -0.35
C LEU A 13 -1.38 -31.70 0.51
N GLU A 14 -2.06 -32.07 1.59
CA GLU A 14 -2.49 -31.12 2.61
C GLU A 14 -1.76 -31.45 3.91
N ARG A 15 -1.02 -30.49 4.44
CA ARG A 15 -0.46 -30.58 5.79
C ARG A 15 -1.49 -30.08 6.78
N THR A 16 -1.96 -30.97 7.64
CA THR A 16 -2.80 -30.64 8.80
C THR A 16 -1.92 -30.48 10.05
N GLY A 17 -2.19 -29.51 10.92
CA GLY A 17 -1.41 -29.26 12.16
C GLY A 17 -0.87 -27.82 12.27
N GLN A 18 0.28 -27.64 12.95
CA GLN A 18 0.92 -26.31 13.07
C GLN A 18 1.36 -25.82 11.67
N LYS A 19 0.86 -24.64 11.28
CA LYS A 19 0.99 -24.05 9.92
C LYS A 19 0.37 -24.94 8.82
N PRO A 20 -0.97 -25.09 8.80
CA PRO A 20 -1.64 -25.86 7.75
C PRO A 20 -1.37 -25.22 6.39
N ARG A 21 -1.07 -26.05 5.38
CA ARG A 21 -0.84 -25.59 4.01
C ARG A 21 -1.17 -26.67 3.00
N VAL A 22 -1.55 -26.25 1.80
CA VAL A 22 -1.71 -27.14 0.64
C VAL A 22 -0.54 -26.89 -0.31
N PHE A 23 0.06 -27.96 -0.80
CA PHE A 23 1.23 -27.93 -1.68
C PHE A 23 1.18 -29.13 -2.62
N ALA A 24 1.97 -29.11 -3.69
CA ALA A 24 2.14 -30.30 -4.53
C ALA A 24 3.61 -30.67 -4.65
N VAL A 25 3.87 -31.97 -4.66
CA VAL A 25 5.22 -32.52 -4.80
C VAL A 25 5.36 -33.28 -6.11
N GLU A 26 6.58 -33.29 -6.65
CA GLU A 26 6.95 -34.17 -7.74
C GLU A 26 6.82 -35.64 -7.27
N PRO A 27 6.11 -36.52 -8.01
CA PRO A 27 5.80 -37.88 -7.57
C PRO A 27 7.02 -38.74 -7.27
N ASP A 28 8.12 -38.53 -7.98
CA ASP A 28 9.29 -39.42 -7.95
C ASP A 28 10.32 -38.97 -6.91
N THR A 29 10.49 -37.66 -6.73
CA THR A 29 11.49 -37.08 -5.81
C THR A 29 10.90 -36.63 -4.48
N GLY A 30 9.59 -36.34 -4.44
CA GLY A 30 8.94 -35.70 -3.31
C GLY A 30 9.30 -34.22 -3.16
N GLU A 31 10.00 -33.62 -4.14
CA GLU A 31 10.34 -32.20 -4.14
C GLU A 31 9.07 -31.35 -4.24
N GLU A 32 8.96 -30.31 -3.42
CA GLU A 32 7.83 -29.38 -3.45
C GLU A 32 7.95 -28.47 -4.67
N ILE A 33 7.03 -28.63 -5.62
CA ILE A 33 6.99 -27.90 -6.90
C ILE A 33 5.81 -26.94 -6.97
N LEU A 34 4.83 -27.04 -6.07
CA LEU A 34 3.75 -26.06 -5.92
C LEU A 34 3.41 -25.72 -4.48
N ARG A 35 3.03 -24.46 -4.27
CA ARG A 35 2.41 -23.96 -3.04
C ARG A 35 1.09 -23.28 -3.36
N TYR A 36 0.07 -23.50 -2.52
CA TYR A 36 -1.23 -22.84 -2.68
C TYR A 36 -1.45 -21.81 -1.58
N TYR A 37 -2.05 -20.68 -1.96
CA TYR A 37 -2.42 -19.56 -1.10
C TYR A 37 -3.94 -19.32 -1.18
N PRO A 38 -4.76 -20.12 -0.45
CA PRO A 38 -6.21 -20.12 -0.62
C PRO A 38 -6.89 -18.79 -0.35
N LYS A 39 -6.35 -17.98 0.57
CA LYS A 39 -6.90 -16.65 0.89
C LYS A 39 -6.97 -15.71 -0.31
N VAL A 40 -6.08 -15.88 -1.27
CA VAL A 40 -5.97 -15.00 -2.46
C VAL A 40 -6.21 -15.75 -3.77
N ASN A 41 -6.60 -17.04 -3.72
CA ASN A 41 -6.76 -17.92 -4.87
C ASN A 41 -5.52 -17.92 -5.81
N GLU A 42 -4.32 -17.90 -5.23
CA GLU A 42 -3.06 -17.96 -5.96
C GLU A 42 -2.32 -19.28 -5.68
N ALA A 43 -1.63 -19.80 -6.68
CA ALA A 43 -0.71 -20.92 -6.57
C ALA A 43 0.65 -20.51 -7.14
N GLU A 44 1.72 -20.77 -6.40
CA GLU A 44 3.10 -20.62 -6.85
C GLU A 44 3.58 -21.94 -7.44
N HIS A 45 3.93 -21.93 -8.72
CA HIS A 45 4.64 -23.01 -9.40
C HIS A 45 6.14 -22.70 -9.39
N ILE A 46 6.90 -23.50 -8.63
CA ILE A 46 8.32 -23.31 -8.38
C ILE A 46 9.09 -23.88 -9.57
N LEU A 47 9.75 -23.01 -10.34
CA LEU A 47 10.51 -23.40 -11.53
C LEU A 47 12.00 -23.65 -11.19
N SER A 48 12.52 -22.92 -10.21
CA SER A 48 13.87 -23.08 -9.66
C SER A 48 13.97 -22.41 -8.29
N GLU A 49 15.12 -22.52 -7.63
CA GLU A 49 15.44 -21.75 -6.41
C GLU A 49 15.34 -20.22 -6.58
N SER A 50 15.26 -19.72 -7.82
CA SER A 50 15.28 -18.29 -8.13
C SER A 50 14.07 -17.82 -8.93
N ALA A 51 13.17 -18.70 -9.34
CA ALA A 51 12.09 -18.36 -10.25
C ALA A 51 10.83 -19.16 -9.95
N SER A 52 9.70 -18.49 -9.97
CA SER A 52 8.39 -19.12 -9.90
C SER A 52 7.37 -18.39 -10.75
N ASP A 53 6.34 -19.12 -11.17
CA ASP A 53 5.18 -18.56 -11.84
C ASP A 53 3.97 -18.60 -10.90
N ILE A 54 3.16 -17.55 -10.91
CA ILE A 54 1.95 -17.48 -10.09
C ILE A 54 0.74 -17.68 -10.99
N TYR A 55 -0.14 -18.58 -10.56
CA TYR A 55 -1.37 -18.94 -11.26
C TYR A 55 -2.58 -18.74 -10.35
N THR A 56 -3.76 -18.50 -10.94
CA THR A 56 -5.02 -18.86 -10.28
C THR A 56 -5.27 -20.36 -10.42
N TYR A 57 -6.13 -20.93 -9.59
CA TYR A 57 -6.48 -22.35 -9.66
C TYR A 57 -7.98 -22.59 -9.43
N ASP A 58 -8.47 -23.76 -9.83
CA ASP A 58 -9.86 -24.19 -9.65
C ASP A 58 -10.10 -24.94 -8.32
N GLN A 59 -11.33 -25.34 -8.04
CA GLN A 59 -11.66 -26.07 -6.80
C GLN A 59 -10.98 -27.44 -6.69
N ASP A 60 -10.48 -28.00 -7.80
CA ASP A 60 -9.75 -29.26 -7.85
C ASP A 60 -8.22 -29.05 -7.79
N TYR A 61 -7.76 -27.84 -7.45
CA TYR A 61 -6.35 -27.43 -7.42
C TYR A 61 -5.65 -27.47 -8.79
N ARG A 62 -6.39 -27.44 -9.91
CA ARG A 62 -5.78 -27.33 -11.24
C ARG A 62 -5.42 -25.88 -11.52
N LEU A 63 -4.20 -25.64 -12.02
CA LEU A 63 -3.78 -24.31 -12.45
C LEU A 63 -4.61 -23.86 -13.65
N THR A 64 -5.06 -22.61 -13.63
CA THR A 64 -5.98 -22.08 -14.65
C THR A 64 -5.33 -20.98 -15.48
N GLN A 65 -4.94 -19.86 -14.88
CA GLN A 65 -4.38 -18.72 -15.57
C GLN A 65 -3.08 -18.27 -14.91
N LYS A 66 -2.00 -18.11 -15.69
CA LYS A 66 -0.78 -17.43 -15.23
C LYS A 66 -1.09 -15.95 -15.04
N ILE A 67 -0.89 -15.43 -13.83
CA ILE A 67 -1.17 -14.04 -13.48
C ILE A 67 0.09 -13.24 -13.16
N ALA A 68 1.18 -13.90 -12.77
CA ALA A 68 2.44 -13.24 -12.45
C ALA A 68 3.64 -14.18 -12.63
N GLN A 69 4.82 -13.59 -12.63
CA GLN A 69 6.12 -14.29 -12.53
C GLN A 69 6.92 -13.64 -11.40
N VAL A 70 7.62 -14.45 -10.62
CA VAL A 70 8.51 -14.02 -9.55
C VAL A 70 9.93 -14.45 -9.89
N GLN A 71 10.88 -13.53 -9.78
CA GLN A 71 12.30 -13.78 -10.03
C GLN A 71 13.14 -13.21 -8.88
N ARG A 72 14.13 -13.96 -8.40
CA ARG A 72 15.15 -13.45 -7.50
C ARG A 72 16.09 -12.54 -8.28
N VAL A 73 16.16 -11.28 -7.86
CA VAL A 73 16.98 -10.23 -8.50
C VAL A 73 18.22 -9.87 -7.69
N ALA A 74 18.21 -10.10 -6.37
CA ALA A 74 19.37 -9.88 -5.53
C ALA A 74 19.35 -10.78 -4.28
N ARG A 75 20.51 -10.86 -3.62
CA ARG A 75 20.64 -11.35 -2.25
C ARG A 75 21.36 -10.27 -1.45
N ILE A 76 20.77 -9.85 -0.33
CA ILE A 76 21.28 -8.74 0.49
C ILE A 76 21.50 -9.19 1.93
N THR A 77 22.30 -8.40 2.65
CA THR A 77 22.49 -8.52 4.11
C THR A 77 21.71 -7.41 4.80
N LEU A 78 20.91 -7.77 5.80
CA LEU A 78 20.11 -6.85 6.59
C LEU A 78 20.94 -6.23 7.74
N PRO A 79 20.45 -5.15 8.38
CA PRO A 79 21.14 -4.51 9.50
C PRO A 79 21.43 -5.42 10.69
N ASP A 80 20.66 -6.49 10.87
CA ASP A 80 20.85 -7.52 11.90
C ASP A 80 21.77 -8.68 11.42
N GLU A 81 22.47 -8.48 10.31
CA GLU A 81 23.37 -9.44 9.66
C GLU A 81 22.69 -10.68 9.03
N SER A 82 21.36 -10.78 9.13
CA SER A 82 20.59 -11.81 8.43
C SER A 82 20.62 -11.59 6.92
N GLN A 83 20.33 -12.64 6.15
CA GLN A 83 20.31 -12.58 4.69
C GLN A 83 18.87 -12.52 4.19
N ALA A 84 18.64 -11.83 3.08
CA ALA A 84 17.34 -11.79 2.41
C ALA A 84 17.48 -12.03 0.90
N ASN A 85 16.56 -12.80 0.33
CA ASN A 85 16.44 -12.95 -1.12
C ASN A 85 15.45 -11.90 -1.64
N VAL A 86 15.93 -10.95 -2.44
CA VAL A 86 15.08 -9.93 -3.06
C VAL A 86 14.42 -10.52 -4.30
N LEU A 87 13.10 -10.46 -4.34
CA LEU A 87 12.24 -11.01 -5.35
C LEU A 87 11.46 -9.89 -6.05
N GLU A 88 11.43 -9.93 -7.38
CA GLU A 88 10.58 -9.07 -8.20
C GLU A 88 9.40 -9.89 -8.73
N ARG A 89 8.18 -9.42 -8.46
CA ARG A 89 6.94 -9.94 -9.03
C ARG A 89 6.51 -9.05 -10.19
N THR A 90 6.33 -9.63 -11.37
CA THR A 90 5.78 -8.98 -12.57
C THR A 90 4.38 -9.51 -12.89
N GLY A 91 3.62 -8.82 -13.74
CA GLY A 91 2.24 -9.19 -14.09
C GLY A 91 1.22 -8.51 -13.18
N GLN A 92 0.23 -9.25 -12.68
CA GLN A 92 -0.77 -8.70 -11.76
C GLN A 92 -0.15 -8.38 -10.39
N LYS A 93 -0.43 -7.16 -9.90
CA LYS A 93 0.09 -6.60 -8.64
C LYS A 93 1.63 -6.62 -8.60
N PRO A 94 2.30 -5.90 -9.52
CA PRO A 94 3.76 -5.89 -9.58
C PRO A 94 4.33 -5.24 -8.31
N ARG A 95 5.36 -5.87 -7.74
CA ARG A 95 6.03 -5.37 -6.53
C ARG A 95 7.41 -5.99 -6.38
N VAL A 96 8.25 -5.35 -5.57
CA VAL A 96 9.54 -5.89 -5.13
C VAL A 96 9.49 -6.08 -3.62
N PHE A 97 9.95 -7.23 -3.15
CA PHE A 97 9.94 -7.63 -1.74
C PHE A 97 11.15 -8.51 -1.47
N ALA A 98 11.48 -8.76 -0.20
CA ALA A 98 12.48 -9.75 0.15
C ALA A 98 11.96 -10.74 1.17
N VAL A 99 12.43 -11.97 1.04
CA VAL A 99 12.07 -13.08 1.93
C VAL A 99 13.28 -13.62 2.67
N GLU A 100 13.06 -14.14 3.87
CA GLU A 100 14.05 -14.92 4.58
C GLU A 100 14.38 -16.20 3.78
N PRO A 101 15.65 -16.51 3.48
CA PRO A 101 16.02 -17.63 2.62
C PRO A 101 15.53 -18.99 3.10
N ASP A 102 15.48 -19.21 4.41
CA ASP A 102 15.19 -20.52 4.99
C ASP A 102 13.70 -20.77 5.17
N THR A 103 12.91 -19.72 5.44
CA THR A 103 11.47 -19.85 5.73
C THR A 103 10.58 -19.37 4.60
N GLY A 104 11.10 -18.51 3.71
CA GLY A 104 10.31 -17.80 2.70
C GLY A 104 9.39 -16.73 3.28
N GLU A 105 9.52 -16.39 4.57
CA GLU A 105 8.74 -15.32 5.19
C GLU A 105 9.13 -13.96 4.59
N GLU A 106 8.14 -13.15 4.23
CA GLU A 106 8.37 -11.80 3.73
C GLU A 106 8.83 -10.88 4.86
N ILE A 107 10.06 -10.38 4.73
CA ILE A 107 10.71 -9.53 5.73
C ILE A 107 10.98 -8.12 5.22
N LEU A 108 10.92 -7.89 3.90
CA LEU A 108 11.05 -6.56 3.31
C LEU A 108 9.99 -6.29 2.24
N ARG A 109 9.51 -5.05 2.19
CA ARG A 109 8.75 -4.50 1.06
C ARG A 109 9.44 -3.27 0.52
N TYR A 110 9.55 -3.15 -0.80
CA TYR A 110 10.11 -1.97 -1.44
C TYR A 110 9.01 -1.11 -2.05
N TYR A 111 9.17 0.21 -1.92
CA TYR A 111 8.30 1.24 -2.47
C TYR A 111 9.10 2.15 -3.43
N PRO A 112 9.35 1.70 -4.68
CA PRO A 112 10.26 2.40 -5.60
C PRO A 112 9.88 3.84 -5.90
N LYS A 113 8.58 4.16 -5.92
CA LYS A 113 8.09 5.52 -6.18
C LYS A 113 8.60 6.56 -5.17
N VAL A 114 8.91 6.13 -3.95
CA VAL A 114 9.36 7.00 -2.85
C VAL A 114 10.76 6.66 -2.35
N ASN A 115 11.45 5.71 -3.00
CA ASN A 115 12.75 5.19 -2.57
C ASN A 115 12.78 4.76 -1.10
N GLU A 116 11.71 4.12 -0.62
CA GLU A 116 11.61 3.59 0.74
C GLU A 116 11.51 2.06 0.72
N ALA A 117 12.07 1.41 1.74
CA ALA A 117 11.91 0.00 2.03
C ALA A 117 11.44 -0.18 3.47
N GLU A 118 10.43 -1.01 3.67
CA GLU A 118 9.92 -1.40 4.99
C GLU A 118 10.53 -2.73 5.40
N HIS A 119 11.33 -2.71 6.48
CA HIS A 119 11.85 -3.88 7.17
C HIS A 119 10.87 -4.32 8.25
N ILE A 120 10.19 -5.44 8.01
CA ILE A 120 9.14 -5.99 8.85
C ILE A 120 9.80 -6.74 10.02
N LEU A 121 9.74 -6.17 11.22
CA LEU A 121 10.32 -6.77 12.42
C LEU A 121 9.33 -7.70 13.12
N SER A 122 8.04 -7.39 13.01
CA SER A 122 6.93 -8.20 13.54
C SER A 122 5.61 -7.76 12.92
N GLU A 123 4.51 -8.45 13.25
CA GLU A 123 3.15 -8.04 12.87
C GLU A 123 2.73 -6.63 13.34
N SER A 124 3.49 -6.03 14.26
CA SER A 124 3.16 -4.73 14.86
C SER A 124 4.27 -3.69 14.74
N ALA A 125 5.42 -4.02 14.15
CA ALA A 125 6.55 -3.12 14.10
C ALA A 125 7.35 -3.29 12.80
N SER A 126 7.71 -2.17 12.19
CA SER A 126 8.64 -2.13 11.07
C SER A 126 9.54 -0.90 11.12
N ASP A 127 10.70 -1.02 10.49
CA ASP A 127 11.62 0.09 10.27
C ASP A 127 11.58 0.49 8.81
N ILE A 128 11.65 1.80 8.53
CA ILE A 128 11.67 2.31 7.16
C ILE A 128 13.09 2.80 6.84
N TYR A 129 13.61 2.33 5.73
CA TYR A 129 14.93 2.66 5.22
C TYR A 129 14.83 3.29 3.83
N THR A 130 15.81 4.09 3.47
CA THR A 130 16.18 4.28 2.06
C THR A 130 17.04 3.11 1.59
N TYR A 131 17.12 2.87 0.28
CA TYR A 131 17.91 1.77 -0.27
C TYR A 131 18.66 2.20 -1.55
N ASP A 132 19.70 1.43 -1.92
CA ASP A 132 20.51 1.66 -3.11
C ASP A 132 20.00 0.89 -4.36
N GLN A 133 20.68 1.04 -5.49
CA GLN A 133 20.30 0.35 -6.74
C GLN A 133 20.43 -1.18 -6.67
N ASP A 134 21.19 -1.71 -5.71
CA ASP A 134 21.36 -3.14 -5.45
C ASP A 134 20.37 -3.64 -4.36
N TYR A 135 19.36 -2.84 -4.02
CA TYR A 135 18.37 -3.10 -2.98
C TYR A 135 18.93 -3.15 -1.54
N ARG A 136 20.18 -2.72 -1.31
CA ARG A 136 20.73 -2.71 0.06
C ARG A 136 20.12 -1.56 0.84
N LEU A 137 19.71 -1.85 2.07
CA LEU A 137 19.23 -0.82 3.00
C LEU A 137 20.39 0.11 3.36
N THR A 138 20.19 1.41 3.24
CA THR A 138 21.26 2.42 3.42
C THR A 138 21.08 3.23 4.69
N GLN A 139 19.96 3.92 4.86
CA GLN A 139 19.70 4.78 6.02
C GLN A 139 18.31 4.52 6.59
N LYS A 140 18.22 4.23 7.89
CA LYS A 140 16.95 4.23 8.63
C LYS A 140 16.41 5.66 8.71
N ILE A 141 15.22 5.88 8.19
CA ILE A 141 14.56 7.20 8.15
C ILE A 141 13.33 7.27 9.05
N ALA A 142 12.69 6.15 9.35
CA ALA A 142 11.51 6.10 10.20
C ALA A 142 11.33 4.74 10.88
N GLN A 143 10.41 4.70 11.83
CA GLN A 143 9.89 3.48 12.45
C GLN A 143 8.36 3.55 12.42
N VAL A 144 7.71 2.42 12.18
CA VAL A 144 6.25 2.26 12.21
C VAL A 144 5.88 1.27 13.29
N GLN A 145 4.93 1.64 14.15
CA GLN A 145 4.44 0.80 15.24
C GLN A 145 2.91 0.76 15.24
N ARG A 146 2.31 -0.42 15.42
CA ARG A 146 0.89 -0.54 15.68
C ARG A 146 0.59 -0.07 17.10
N VAL A 147 -0.20 1.00 17.20
CA VAL A 147 -0.58 1.63 18.48
C VAL A 147 -2.00 1.29 18.92
N ALA A 148 -2.88 0.92 17.98
CA ALA A 148 -4.22 0.48 18.30
C ALA A 148 -4.79 -0.47 17.22
N ARG A 149 -5.90 -1.13 17.56
CA ARG A 149 -6.80 -1.77 16.62
C ARG A 149 -8.21 -1.25 16.90
N ILE A 150 -8.91 -0.81 15.86
CA ILE A 150 -10.22 -0.19 15.99
C ILE A 150 -11.24 -0.85 15.05
N THR A 151 -12.51 -0.66 15.37
CA THR A 151 -13.63 -0.99 14.49
C THR A 151 -14.11 0.28 13.81
N LEU A 152 -14.21 0.24 12.48
CA LEU A 152 -14.72 1.32 11.66
C LEU A 152 -16.26 1.36 11.66
N PRO A 153 -16.88 2.47 11.20
CA PRO A 153 -18.34 2.59 11.14
C PRO A 153 -19.04 1.53 10.28
N ASP A 154 -18.33 0.96 9.31
CA ASP A 154 -18.80 -0.15 8.45
C ASP A 154 -18.51 -1.54 9.06
N GLU A 155 -18.15 -1.58 10.34
CA GLU A 155 -17.80 -2.77 11.12
C GLU A 155 -16.48 -3.47 10.72
N SER A 156 -15.78 -2.94 9.70
CA SER A 156 -14.45 -3.42 9.34
C SER A 156 -13.44 -3.11 10.44
N GLN A 157 -12.33 -3.85 10.45
CA GLN A 157 -11.25 -3.67 11.42
C GLN A 157 -10.11 -2.90 10.79
N ALA A 158 -9.47 -2.02 11.57
CA ALA A 158 -8.29 -1.29 11.13
C ALA A 158 -7.16 -1.40 12.16
N ASN A 159 -5.93 -1.58 11.69
CA ASN A 159 -4.73 -1.47 12.53
C ASN A 159 -4.21 -0.03 12.46
N VAL A 160 -4.23 0.70 13.58
CA VAL A 160 -3.70 2.06 13.66
C VAL A 160 -2.19 1.99 13.86
N LEU A 161 -1.47 2.62 12.95
CA LEU A 161 -0.02 2.66 12.86
C LEU A 161 0.48 4.09 13.08
N GLU A 162 1.51 4.24 13.92
CA GLU A 162 2.24 5.48 14.11
C GLU A 162 3.61 5.38 13.43
N ARG A 163 3.88 6.30 12.51
CA ARG A 163 5.21 6.50 11.91
C ARG A 163 5.93 7.61 12.66
N THR A 164 7.10 7.31 13.19
CA THR A 164 8.03 8.26 13.81
C THR A 164 9.27 8.45 12.94
N GLY A 165 10.01 9.55 13.14
CA GLY A 165 11.16 9.91 12.30
C GLY A 165 10.77 10.84 11.15
N GLN A 166 11.26 10.58 9.94
CA GLN A 166 10.97 11.39 8.77
C GLN A 166 9.51 11.22 8.33
N LYS A 167 8.83 12.35 8.06
CA LYS A 167 7.38 12.42 7.72
C LYS A 167 6.51 11.72 8.77
N PRO A 168 6.54 12.18 10.05
CA PRO A 168 5.79 11.55 11.11
C PRO A 168 4.28 11.70 10.87
N ARG A 169 3.54 10.62 11.04
CA ARG A 169 2.09 10.59 10.84
C ARG A 169 1.45 9.41 11.56
N VAL A 170 0.15 9.49 11.80
CA VAL A 170 -0.66 8.37 12.27
C VAL A 170 -1.69 8.04 11.19
N PHE A 171 -1.82 6.76 10.87
CA PHE A 171 -2.70 6.25 9.82
C PHE A 171 -3.23 4.88 10.24
N ALA A 172 -4.26 4.36 9.57
CA ALA A 172 -4.69 2.98 9.78
C ALA A 172 -4.79 2.23 8.46
N VAL A 173 -4.50 0.94 8.53
CA VAL A 173 -4.54 0.03 7.40
C VAL A 173 -5.55 -1.09 7.62
N GLU A 174 -6.12 -1.59 6.53
CA GLU A 174 -6.89 -2.82 6.53
C GLU A 174 -5.97 -4.01 6.87
N PRO A 175 -6.26 -4.82 7.90
CA PRO A 175 -5.36 -5.88 8.38
C PRO A 175 -4.98 -6.94 7.33
N ASP A 176 -5.88 -7.23 6.40
CA ASP A 176 -5.70 -8.33 5.43
C ASP A 176 -4.97 -7.88 4.16
N THR A 177 -5.15 -6.64 3.72
CA THR A 177 -4.54 -6.11 2.49
C THR A 177 -3.36 -5.17 2.74
N GLY A 178 -3.29 -4.57 3.93
CA GLY A 178 -2.34 -3.50 4.24
C GLY A 178 -2.68 -2.16 3.58
N GLU A 179 -3.82 -2.03 2.91
CA GLU A 179 -4.25 -0.79 2.27
C GLU A 179 -4.53 0.28 3.33
N GLU A 180 -4.05 1.51 3.11
CA GLU A 180 -4.31 2.65 3.99
C GLU A 180 -5.75 3.13 3.82
N ILE A 181 -6.53 3.01 4.90
CA ILE A 181 -7.97 3.35 4.92
C ILE A 181 -8.28 4.54 5.83
N LEU A 182 -7.36 4.91 6.72
CA LEU A 182 -7.50 6.10 7.58
C LEU A 182 -6.23 6.94 7.63
N ARG A 183 -6.39 8.25 7.69
CA ARG A 183 -5.34 9.23 8.03
C ARG A 183 -5.78 10.05 9.23
N TYR A 184 -4.88 10.23 10.20
CA TYR A 184 -5.15 11.06 11.37
C TYR A 184 -4.42 12.39 11.26
N TYR A 185 -5.09 13.46 11.68
CA TYR A 185 -4.58 14.83 11.74
C TYR A 185 -4.63 15.35 13.18
N PRO A 186 -3.66 14.97 14.05
CA PRO A 186 -3.72 15.26 15.49
C PRO A 186 -3.82 16.74 15.86
N LYS A 187 -3.23 17.62 15.04
CA LYS A 187 -3.27 19.08 15.27
C LYS A 187 -4.70 19.65 15.27
N VAL A 188 -5.63 19.00 14.60
CA VAL A 188 -7.02 19.46 14.46
C VAL A 188 -8.05 18.45 15.00
N ASN A 189 -7.60 17.33 15.58
CA ASN A 189 -8.44 16.22 16.04
C ASN A 189 -9.41 15.70 14.97
N GLU A 190 -8.93 15.60 13.73
CA GLU A 190 -9.69 15.06 12.59
C GLU A 190 -9.05 13.76 12.09
N ALA A 191 -9.86 12.82 11.62
CA ALA A 191 -9.44 11.62 10.91
C ALA A 191 -10.20 11.54 9.59
N GLU A 192 -9.48 11.23 8.50
CA GLU A 192 -10.04 11.01 7.18
C GLU A 192 -10.16 9.52 6.91
N HIS A 193 -11.39 9.05 6.76
CA HIS A 193 -11.74 7.70 6.32
C HIS A 193 -11.82 7.65 4.80
N ILE A 194 -10.85 7.00 4.18
CA ILE A 194 -10.67 6.92 2.74
C ILE A 194 -11.62 5.84 2.21
N LEU A 195 -12.65 6.26 1.48
CA LEU A 195 -13.65 5.34 0.89
C LEU A 195 -13.26 4.92 -0.53
N SER A 196 -12.53 5.79 -1.24
CA SER A 196 -11.95 5.54 -2.56
C SER A 196 -10.90 6.61 -2.87
N GLU A 197 -10.20 6.49 -4.00
CA GLU A 197 -9.33 7.55 -4.55
C GLU A 197 -10.05 8.91 -4.78
N SER A 198 -11.37 8.94 -4.71
CA SER A 198 -12.18 10.13 -5.03
C SER A 198 -13.10 10.58 -3.91
N ALA A 199 -13.16 9.85 -2.80
CA ALA A 199 -14.12 10.13 -1.73
C ALA A 199 -13.56 9.74 -0.37
N SER A 200 -13.77 10.60 0.60
CA SER A 200 -13.45 10.32 2.00
C SER A 200 -14.46 10.99 2.93
N ASP A 201 -14.60 10.43 4.12
CA ASP A 201 -15.37 11.02 5.20
C ASP A 201 -14.45 11.53 6.30
N ILE A 202 -14.75 12.70 6.86
CA ILE A 202 -13.96 13.28 7.96
C ILE A 202 -14.70 13.10 9.26
N TYR A 203 -14.01 12.54 10.24
CA TYR A 203 -14.50 12.28 11.59
C TYR A 203 -13.67 13.04 12.62
N THR A 204 -14.25 13.34 13.77
CA THR A 204 -13.47 13.47 15.01
C THR A 204 -13.15 12.09 15.57
N TYR A 205 -12.14 11.98 16.43
CA TYR A 205 -11.78 10.72 17.07
C TYR A 205 -11.45 10.91 18.56
N ASP A 206 -11.45 9.80 19.31
CA ASP A 206 -11.14 9.76 20.75
C ASP A 206 -9.65 9.42 21.02
N GLN A 207 -9.26 9.36 22.30
CA GLN A 207 -7.87 9.05 22.67
C GLN A 207 -7.42 7.62 22.30
N ASP A 208 -8.37 6.72 22.02
CA ASP A 208 -8.12 5.34 21.56
C ASP A 208 -8.14 5.24 20.03
N TYR A 209 -8.09 6.39 19.32
CA TYR A 209 -8.17 6.51 17.87
C TYR A 209 -9.50 6.08 17.24
N ARG A 210 -10.55 5.84 18.03
CA ARG A 210 -11.86 5.44 17.50
C ARG A 210 -12.57 6.63 16.89
N LEU A 211 -13.17 6.43 15.72
CA LEU A 211 -13.98 7.47 15.07
C LEU A 211 -15.24 7.73 15.91
N THR A 212 -15.54 9.01 16.16
CA THR A 212 -16.64 9.42 17.06
C THR A 212 -17.78 10.08 16.31
N GLN A 213 -17.53 11.18 15.61
CA GLN A 213 -18.55 11.93 14.89
C GLN A 213 -18.10 12.26 13.48
N LYS A 214 -18.91 11.91 12.47
CA LYS A 214 -18.73 12.41 11.10
C LYS A 214 -19.02 13.91 11.08
N ILE A 215 -18.04 14.72 10.68
CA ILE A 215 -18.13 16.18 10.66
C ILE A 215 -18.11 16.74 9.23
N ALA A 216 -17.56 16.01 8.27
CA ALA A 216 -17.51 16.44 6.88
C ALA A 216 -17.40 15.24 5.92
N GLN A 217 -17.58 15.52 4.64
CA GLN A 217 -17.30 14.60 3.54
C GLN A 217 -16.46 15.34 2.51
N VAL A 218 -15.51 14.64 1.89
CA VAL A 218 -14.66 15.14 0.81
C VAL A 218 -14.93 14.33 -0.44
N GLN A 219 -15.13 15.03 -1.57
CA GLN A 219 -15.34 14.40 -2.86
C GLN A 219 -14.45 15.07 -3.90
N ARG A 220 -13.81 14.29 -4.77
CA ARG A 220 -13.14 14.82 -5.96
C ARG A 220 -14.20 15.31 -6.94
N VAL A 221 -14.16 16.61 -7.25
CA VAL A 221 -15.09 17.28 -8.16
C VAL A 221 -14.48 17.57 -9.53
N ALA A 222 -13.15 17.67 -9.61
CA ALA A 222 -12.44 17.83 -10.88
C ALA A 222 -11.02 17.28 -10.80
N ARG A 223 -10.41 17.12 -11.98
CA ARG A 223 -8.96 16.96 -12.15
C ARG A 223 -8.50 18.03 -13.13
N ILE A 224 -7.49 18.80 -12.75
CA ILE A 224 -7.00 19.94 -13.53
C ILE A 224 -5.51 19.79 -13.81
N THR A 225 -5.05 20.53 -14.82
CA THR A 225 -3.64 20.72 -15.12
C THR A 225 -3.23 22.11 -14.66
N LEU A 226 -2.16 22.20 -13.87
CA LEU A 226 -1.60 23.44 -13.39
C LEU A 226 -0.69 24.10 -14.45
N PRO A 227 -0.32 25.39 -14.29
CA PRO A 227 0.54 26.08 -15.25
C PRO A 227 1.92 25.44 -15.46
N ASP A 228 2.41 24.68 -14.49
CA ASP A 228 3.66 23.91 -14.56
C ASP A 228 3.47 22.50 -15.16
N GLU A 229 2.31 22.25 -15.78
CA GLU A 229 1.89 20.98 -16.39
C GLU A 229 1.64 19.82 -15.39
N SER A 230 1.81 20.07 -14.09
CA SER A 230 1.44 19.09 -13.06
C SER A 230 -0.08 18.90 -13.00
N GLN A 231 -0.51 17.74 -12.50
CA GLN A 231 -1.93 17.42 -12.34
C GLN A 231 -2.36 17.67 -10.90
N ALA A 232 -3.57 18.16 -10.69
CA ALA A 232 -4.17 18.32 -9.36
C ALA A 232 -5.57 17.72 -9.30
N ASN A 233 -5.90 17.07 -8.18
CA ASN A 233 -7.26 16.62 -7.89
C ASN A 233 -7.97 17.71 -7.09
N VAL A 234 -9.02 18.31 -7.65
CA VAL A 234 -9.84 19.31 -6.97
C VAL A 234 -10.86 18.57 -6.10
N LEU A 235 -10.85 18.87 -4.81
CA LEU A 235 -11.65 18.25 -3.78
C LEU A 235 -12.61 19.28 -3.17
N GLU A 236 -13.87 18.91 -3.02
CA GLU A 236 -14.87 19.67 -2.28
C GLU A 236 -15.11 19.02 -0.92
N ARG A 237 -14.90 19.78 0.16
CA ARG A 237 -15.30 19.43 1.52
C ARG A 237 -16.65 20.04 1.82
N THR A 238 -17.62 19.20 2.17
CA THR A 238 -18.95 19.61 2.66
C THR A 238 -19.09 19.31 4.17
N GLY A 239 -20.08 19.92 4.83
CA GLY A 239 -20.28 19.78 6.29
C GLY A 239 -19.58 20.88 7.09
N GLN A 240 -18.84 20.52 8.15
CA GLN A 240 -18.09 21.48 8.95
C GLN A 240 -16.88 22.02 8.18
N LYS A 241 -16.74 23.36 8.19
CA LYS A 241 -15.70 24.13 7.47
C LYS A 241 -15.67 23.78 5.96
N PRO A 242 -16.77 24.03 5.23
CA PRO A 242 -16.85 23.69 3.82
C PRO A 242 -15.86 24.54 3.02
N ARG A 243 -15.14 23.91 2.10
CA ARG A 243 -14.17 24.56 1.22
C ARG A 243 -13.87 23.71 0.00
N VAL A 244 -13.32 24.33 -1.03
CA VAL A 244 -12.76 23.65 -2.20
C VAL A 244 -11.26 23.87 -2.21
N PHE A 245 -10.49 22.82 -2.47
CA PHE A 245 -9.03 22.82 -2.49
C PHE A 245 -8.53 21.81 -3.52
N ALA A 246 -7.27 21.86 -3.93
CA ALA A 246 -6.70 20.80 -4.76
C ALA A 246 -5.46 20.20 -4.10
N VAL A 247 -5.26 18.91 -4.35
CA VAL A 247 -4.12 18.15 -3.86
C VAL A 247 -3.30 17.56 -5.00
N GLU A 248 -2.01 17.40 -4.78
CA GLU A 248 -1.15 16.62 -5.66
C GLU A 248 -1.58 15.13 -5.63
N PRO A 249 -1.86 14.50 -6.77
CA PRO A 249 -2.41 13.13 -6.82
C PRO A 249 -1.55 12.07 -6.14
N ASP A 250 -0.22 12.21 -6.20
CA ASP A 250 0.70 11.18 -5.72
C ASP A 250 1.04 11.31 -4.23
N THR A 251 1.05 12.53 -3.68
CA THR A 251 1.41 12.79 -2.28
C THR A 251 0.21 13.13 -1.40
N GLY A 252 -0.88 13.62 -2.00
CA GLY A 252 -2.04 14.15 -1.27
C GLY A 252 -1.79 15.53 -0.64
N GLU A 253 -0.65 16.17 -0.91
CA GLU A 253 -0.33 17.50 -0.39
C GLU A 253 -1.27 18.55 -0.99
N GLU A 254 -1.81 19.45 -0.15
CA GLU A 254 -2.67 20.55 -0.60
C GLU A 254 -1.84 21.62 -1.30
N ILE A 255 -2.11 21.81 -2.58
CA ILE A 255 -1.39 22.75 -3.45
C ILE A 255 -2.27 23.93 -3.90
N LEU A 256 -3.60 23.82 -3.82
CA LEU A 256 -4.50 24.93 -4.14
C LEU A 256 -5.59 25.12 -3.09
N ARG A 257 -5.95 26.38 -2.84
CA ARG A 257 -7.17 26.77 -2.10
C ARG A 257 -8.05 27.64 -2.96
N TYR A 258 -9.33 27.29 -3.07
CA TYR A 258 -10.30 28.10 -3.81
C TYR A 258 -11.12 28.97 -2.86
N TYR A 259 -11.38 30.21 -3.30
CA TYR A 259 -12.19 31.20 -2.62
C TYR A 259 -13.38 31.62 -3.51
N PRO A 260 -14.48 30.82 -3.54
CA PRO A 260 -15.59 31.03 -4.46
C PRO A 260 -16.28 32.39 -4.37
N LYS A 261 -16.24 33.04 -3.20
CA LYS A 261 -16.85 34.36 -3.00
C LYS A 261 -16.18 35.48 -3.80
N VAL A 262 -14.90 35.31 -4.14
CA VAL A 262 -14.09 36.31 -4.85
C VAL A 262 -13.55 35.80 -6.18
N ASN A 263 -13.88 34.56 -6.57
CA ASN A 263 -13.38 33.88 -7.76
C ASN A 263 -11.83 33.85 -7.84
N GLU A 264 -11.18 33.63 -6.69
CA GLU A 264 -9.72 33.54 -6.60
C GLU A 264 -9.29 32.15 -6.12
N ALA A 265 -8.15 31.68 -6.60
CA ALA A 265 -7.48 30.48 -6.12
C ALA A 265 -6.05 30.85 -5.69
N GLU A 266 -5.66 30.42 -4.50
CA GLU A 266 -4.28 30.52 -4.00
C GLU A 266 -3.54 29.24 -4.37
N HIS A 267 -2.51 29.36 -5.22
CA HIS A 267 -1.54 28.32 -5.53
C HIS A 267 -0.40 28.37 -4.52
N ILE A 268 -0.33 27.35 -3.67
CA ILE A 268 0.64 27.22 -2.58
C ILE A 268 1.93 26.65 -3.17
N LEU A 269 2.97 27.49 -3.26
CA LEU A 269 4.27 27.09 -3.80
C LEU A 269 5.22 26.65 -2.68
N SER A 270 5.05 27.20 -1.48
CA SER A 270 5.76 26.82 -0.25
C SER A 270 5.04 27.38 0.98
N GLU A 271 5.58 27.14 2.19
CA GLU A 271 5.06 27.73 3.42
C GLU A 271 5.01 29.27 3.42
N SER A 272 5.84 29.93 2.59
CA SER A 272 5.98 31.39 2.56
C SER A 272 5.74 32.03 1.19
N ALA A 273 5.35 31.24 0.19
CA ALA A 273 5.10 31.72 -1.16
C ALA A 273 3.82 31.14 -1.73
N SER A 274 2.97 32.02 -2.26
CA SER A 274 1.79 31.65 -3.01
C SER A 274 1.51 32.66 -4.12
N ASP A 275 0.86 32.18 -5.18
CA ASP A 275 0.35 32.99 -6.28
C ASP A 275 -1.18 33.00 -6.23
N ILE A 276 -1.79 34.11 -6.65
CA ILE A 276 -3.25 34.24 -6.74
C ILE A 276 -3.67 34.24 -8.21
N TYR A 277 -4.59 33.34 -8.55
CA TYR A 277 -5.19 33.20 -9.87
C TYR A 277 -6.70 33.45 -9.79
N THR A 278 -7.32 33.79 -10.91
CA THR A 278 -8.76 33.56 -11.09
C THR A 278 -8.97 32.13 -11.59
N TYR A 279 -10.22 31.64 -11.62
CA TYR A 279 -10.50 30.32 -12.19
C TYR A 279 -11.84 30.27 -12.92
N ASP A 280 -11.98 29.27 -13.81
CA ASP A 280 -13.21 29.04 -14.59
C ASP A 280 -14.19 28.09 -13.90
N GLN A 281 -15.31 27.77 -14.54
CA GLN A 281 -16.34 26.88 -13.98
C GLN A 281 -15.85 25.44 -13.78
N ASP A 282 -14.76 25.04 -14.44
CA ASP A 282 -14.13 23.73 -14.34
C ASP A 282 -12.93 23.74 -13.38
N TYR A 283 -12.81 24.78 -12.55
CA TYR A 283 -11.74 25.00 -11.56
C TYR A 283 -10.33 25.20 -12.15
N ARG A 284 -10.21 25.45 -13.47
CA ARG A 284 -8.91 25.66 -14.11
C ARG A 284 -8.42 27.07 -13.81
N LEU A 285 -7.13 27.18 -13.49
CA LEU A 285 -6.50 28.46 -13.20
C LEU A 285 -6.45 29.32 -14.46
N THR A 286 -6.81 30.59 -14.31
CA THR A 286 -6.76 31.63 -15.33
C THR A 286 -5.96 32.79 -14.79
N GLN A 287 -5.13 33.41 -15.62
CA GLN A 287 -4.36 34.58 -15.21
C GLN A 287 -5.28 35.77 -14.98
N LYS A 288 -4.95 36.55 -13.95
CA LYS A 288 -5.57 37.83 -13.65
C LYS A 288 -5.05 38.92 -14.59
#